data_AF-A0A3G2C819-F1
#
_entry.id   AF-A0A3G2C819-F1
#
_cell.length_a   1.000
_cell.length_b   1.000
_cell.length_c   1.000
_cell.angle_alpha   90.00
_cell.angle_beta   90.00
_cell.angle_gamma   90.00
#
_symmetry.space_group_name_H-M   'P 1'
#
loop_
_entity.id
_entity.type
_entity.pdbx_description
1 polymer ?
#
loop_
_entity_poly.entity_id
_entity_poly.type
_entity_poly.pdbx_seq_one_letter_code
_entity_poly.pdbx_strand_id
1 'polypeptide(L)' 'EQDADMVLLLYRKALAMRNRKDDSEYGGAPAEEIEDNTAEVIVAKNRNGPLKTVNLAFQGMFSRFVNPS' A
#
# COMPACT_ATOMS: atom_id res chain seq x y z
N GLU A 1 -19.57 -7.15 -9.83
CA GLU A 1 -18.47 -7.42 -8.89
C GLU A 1 -18.95 -8.02 -7.55
N GLN A 2 -20.00 -8.87 -7.54
CA GLN A 2 -20.54 -9.40 -6.27
C GLN A 2 -20.01 -10.80 -5.90
N ASP A 3 -19.41 -11.52 -6.85
CA ASP A 3 -19.10 -12.95 -6.70
C ASP A 3 -17.80 -13.26 -5.95
N ALA A 4 -16.92 -12.27 -5.78
CA ALA A 4 -15.64 -12.47 -5.09
C ALA A 4 -15.84 -12.87 -3.63
N ASP A 5 -15.16 -13.94 -3.19
CA ASP A 5 -15.11 -14.35 -1.78
C ASP A 5 -14.24 -13.40 -0.94
N MET A 6 -13.18 -12.87 -1.55
CA MET A 6 -12.29 -11.89 -0.94
C MET A 6 -11.95 -10.75 -1.91
N VAL A 7 -11.77 -9.56 -1.35
CA VAL A 7 -11.25 -8.38 -2.05
C VAL A 7 -10.12 -7.84 -1.20
N LEU A 8 -8.93 -7.76 -1.78
CA LEU A 8 -7.72 -7.25 -1.15
C LEU A 8 -7.27 -5.99 -1.89
N LEU A 9 -7.06 -4.91 -1.15
CA LEU A 9 -6.47 -3.69 -1.68
C LEU A 9 -5.02 -3.60 -1.22
N LEU A 10 -4.14 -3.13 -2.10
CA LEU A 10 -2.74 -2.84 -1.78
C LEU A 10 -2.56 -1.33 -1.69
N TYR A 11 -2.05 -0.88 -0.55
CA TYR A 11 -1.69 0.52 -0.35
C TYR A 11 -0.20 0.64 -0.05
N ARG A 12 0.45 1.59 -0.72
CA ARG A 12 1.87 1.94 -0.50
C ARG A 12 1.95 3.45 -0.30
N LYS A 13 2.33 3.88 0.90
CA LYS A 13 2.38 5.30 1.26
C LYS A 13 3.31 6.09 0.33
N ALA A 14 4.53 5.61 0.09
CA ALA A 14 5.48 6.25 -0.83
C ALA A 14 4.94 6.43 -2.26
N LEU A 15 4.20 5.42 -2.79
CA LEU A 15 3.62 5.50 -4.14
C LEU A 15 2.45 6.50 -4.18
N ALA A 16 1.58 6.47 -3.17
CA ALA A 16 0.47 7.41 -3.07
C ALA A 16 0.97 8.85 -2.95
N MET A 17 2.01 9.10 -2.16
CA MET A 17 2.62 10.43 -2.04
C MET A 17 3.31 10.88 -3.34
N ARG A 18 3.99 9.96 -4.05
CA ARG A 18 4.56 10.25 -5.37
C ARG A 18 3.50 10.66 -6.38
N ASN A 19 2.39 9.94 -6.47
CA ASN A 19 1.31 10.28 -7.40
C ASN A 19 0.68 11.63 -7.06
N ARG A 20 0.51 11.95 -5.77
CA ARG A 20 0.01 13.27 -5.33
C ARG A 20 0.97 14.42 -5.68
N LYS A 21 2.28 14.18 -5.68
CA LYS A 21 3.28 15.16 -6.12
C LYS A 21 3.13 15.49 -7.61
N ASP A 22 2.92 14.47 -8.45
CA ASP A 22 2.74 14.67 -9.89
C ASP A 22 1.44 15.44 -10.20
N ASP A 23 0.45 15.41 -9.29
CA ASP A 23 -0.81 16.16 -9.38
C ASP A 23 -0.82 17.52 -8.64
N SER A 24 0.20 17.88 -7.84
CA SER A 24 0.21 19.10 -7.01
C SER A 24 1.23 20.15 -7.49
N GLU A 25 0.77 21.38 -7.72
CA GLU A 25 1.57 22.55 -8.14
C GLU A 25 2.57 23.03 -7.05
N TYR A 26 2.41 22.57 -5.80
CA TYR A 26 3.16 23.05 -4.63
C TYR A 26 4.02 21.94 -4.03
N GLY A 27 5.29 21.87 -4.42
CA GLY A 27 6.39 21.31 -3.63
C GLY A 27 6.17 19.92 -3.03
N GLY A 28 6.59 18.89 -3.75
CA GLY A 28 6.37 17.48 -3.41
C GLY A 28 6.88 17.00 -2.04
N ALA A 29 6.49 15.77 -1.70
CA ALA A 29 6.88 15.10 -0.46
C ALA A 29 8.42 15.05 -0.29
N PRO A 30 8.93 15.23 0.94
CA PRO A 30 10.37 15.16 1.23
C PRO A 30 10.93 13.79 0.81
N ALA A 31 12.21 13.74 0.44
CA ALA A 31 12.87 12.52 -0.07
C ALA A 31 12.70 11.32 0.90
N GLU A 32 12.67 11.58 2.20
CA GLU A 32 12.45 10.60 3.26
C GLU A 32 11.09 9.88 3.15
N GLU A 33 10.04 10.54 2.64
CA GLU A 33 8.73 9.90 2.42
C GLU A 33 8.67 9.07 1.12
N ILE A 34 9.59 9.31 0.18
CA ILE A 34 9.71 8.52 -1.06
C ILE A 34 10.43 7.19 -0.79
N GLU A 35 11.27 7.14 0.25
CA GLU A 35 11.99 5.95 0.69
C GLU A 35 11.20 5.08 1.68
N ASP A 36 9.94 5.44 1.97
CA ASP A 36 9.07 4.65 2.82
C ASP A 36 8.73 3.30 2.16
N ASN A 37 9.34 2.25 2.72
CA ASN A 37 9.16 0.87 2.30
C ASN A 37 7.97 0.19 2.99
N THR A 38 7.09 0.91 3.66
CA THR A 38 5.87 0.32 4.23
C THR A 38 4.82 0.03 3.16
N ALA A 39 4.05 -1.02 3.40
CA ALA A 39 2.89 -1.38 2.60
C ALA A 39 1.78 -1.97 3.48
N GLU A 40 0.55 -1.80 3.05
CA GLU A 40 -0.63 -2.34 3.73
C GLU A 40 -1.42 -3.22 2.75
N VAL A 41 -1.79 -4.42 3.22
CA VAL A 41 -2.83 -5.25 2.59
C VAL A 41 -4.11 -5.04 3.36
N ILE A 42 -5.10 -4.44 2.72
CA ILE A 42 -6.41 -4.16 3.30
C ILE A 42 -7.37 -5.25 2.84
N VAL A 43 -7.83 -6.08 3.76
CA VAL A 43 -8.88 -7.08 3.51
C VAL A 43 -10.22 -6.34 3.49
N ALA A 44 -10.64 -5.88 2.31
CA ALA A 44 -11.86 -5.10 2.14
C ALA A 44 -13.12 -5.97 2.06
N LYS A 45 -12.99 -7.23 1.62
CA LYS A 45 -14.04 -8.24 1.67
C LYS A 45 -13.46 -9.58 2.09
N ASN A 46 -14.16 -10.27 2.98
CA ASN A 46 -13.88 -11.65 3.35
C ASN A 46 -15.20 -12.34 3.74
N ARG A 47 -15.72 -13.22 2.88
CA ARG A 47 -17.03 -13.86 3.05
C ARG A 47 -17.14 -14.67 4.35
N ASN A 48 -16.03 -15.25 4.80
CA ASN A 48 -16.00 -16.23 5.90
C ASN A 48 -15.02 -15.84 7.02
N GLY A 49 -14.65 -14.57 7.12
CA GLY A 49 -13.64 -14.16 8.09
C GLY A 49 -13.55 -12.64 8.30
N PRO A 50 -12.62 -12.19 9.15
CA PRO A 50 -12.52 -10.80 9.53
C PRO A 50 -11.96 -9.94 8.40
N LEU A 51 -12.38 -8.67 8.40
CA LEU A 51 -11.71 -7.58 7.71
C LEU A 51 -10.57 -7.09 8.60
N LYS A 52 -9.40 -6.89 8.03
CA LYS A 52 -8.23 -6.38 8.73
C LYS A 52 -7.25 -5.75 7.76
N THR A 53 -6.40 -4.88 8.28
CA THR A 53 -5.20 -4.42 7.59
C THR A 53 -4.00 -5.21 8.08
N VAL A 54 -3.19 -5.69 7.15
CA VAL A 54 -1.93 -6.39 7.44
C VAL A 54 -0.78 -5.54 6.95
N ASN A 55 0.13 -5.19 7.86
CA ASN A 55 1.32 -4.41 7.56
C ASN A 55 2.41 -5.31 6.95
N LEU A 56 3.02 -4.83 5.88
CA LEU A 56 4.12 -5.47 5.17
C LEU A 56 5.26 -4.46 4.95
N ALA A 57 6.46 -4.98 4.70
CA ALA A 57 7.55 -4.20 4.12
C ALA A 57 7.69 -4.52 2.63
N PHE A 58 7.95 -3.51 1.81
CA PHE A 58 8.13 -3.60 0.37
C PHE A 58 9.60 -3.35 0.00
N GLN A 59 10.22 -4.33 -0.64
CA GLN A 59 11.58 -4.26 -1.13
C GLN A 59 11.56 -3.87 -2.62
N GLY A 60 11.63 -2.56 -2.89
CA GLY A 60 11.45 -2.02 -4.24
C GLY A 60 12.39 -2.57 -5.31
N MET A 61 13.65 -2.85 -4.95
CA MET A 61 14.63 -3.43 -5.88
C MET A 61 14.25 -4.83 -6.40
N PHE A 62 13.40 -5.56 -5.67
CA PHE A 62 12.95 -6.91 -6.02
C PHE A 62 11.45 -6.98 -6.33
N SER A 63 10.73 -5.85 -6.26
CA SER A 63 9.27 -5.80 -6.33
C SER A 63 8.59 -6.81 -5.39
N ARG A 64 9.14 -6.98 -4.18
CA ARG A 64 8.76 -8.05 -3.25
C ARG A 64 8.18 -7.51 -1.94
N PHE A 65 7.12 -8.13 -1.44
CA PHE A 65 6.59 -7.88 -0.10
C PHE A 65 7.12 -8.93 0.89
N VAL A 66 7.51 -8.49 2.08
CA VAL A 66 8.03 -9.33 3.15
C VAL A 66 7.36 -8.97 4.47
N ASN A 67 7.42 -9.88 5.45
CA ASN A 67 7.02 -9.56 6.81
C ASN A 67 7.91 -8.42 7.35
N PRO A 68 7.34 -7.41 8.02
CA PRO A 68 8.13 -6.42 8.72
C PRO A 68 8.91 -7.12 9.84
N SER A 69 10.16 -6.72 10.02
CA SER A 69 11.03 -7.22 11.09
C SER A 69 10.59 -6.70 12.46
#